data_AF-A0ABD3WQ22-F1
#
_entry.id   AF-A0ABD3WQ22-F1
#
_cell.length_a   1.000
_cell.length_b   1.000
_cell.length_c   1.000
_cell.angle_alpha   90.00
_cell.angle_beta   90.00
_cell.angle_gamma   90.00
#
_symmetry.space_group_name_H-M   'P 1'
#
loop_
_entity.id
_entity.type
_entity.pdbx_description
1 polymer ?
#
loop_
_entity_poly.entity_id
_entity_poly.type
_entity_poly.pdbx_seq_one_letter_code
_entity_poly.pdbx_strand_id
1 'polypeptide(L)'
;MDTLTVTVVTVLCIFTFNRAVYSQNAAGGCTDSSGIVQEGLTCIQLVRSFSGICYDTVINNMCCQTCTSKSNGIQGCEFGDHAQNCNLTLCNQYPDPTLCCGTCKAGQ
;
A
#
# COMPACT_ATOMS: atom_id res chain seq x y z
N MET A 1 -4.30 -37.61 -36.04
CA MET A 1 -3.02 -36.92 -35.86
C MET A 1 -3.37 -35.49 -35.52
N ASP A 2 -3.73 -35.28 -34.25
CA ASP A 2 -2.94 -34.50 -33.25
C ASP A 2 -3.43 -33.03 -33.28
N THR A 3 -3.79 -32.32 -32.21
CA THR A 3 -3.70 -32.51 -30.76
C THR A 3 -4.61 -31.47 -30.05
N LEU A 4 -4.96 -31.76 -28.79
CA LEU A 4 -5.88 -31.09 -27.86
C LEU A 4 -5.54 -29.61 -27.55
N THR A 5 -6.52 -28.74 -27.25
CA THR A 5 -7.04 -28.52 -25.89
C THR A 5 -8.51 -28.04 -25.86
N VAL A 6 -9.33 -28.86 -25.21
CA VAL A 6 -10.69 -28.63 -24.69
C VAL A 6 -10.55 -27.65 -23.50
N THR A 7 -11.39 -26.64 -23.27
CA THR A 7 -12.62 -26.79 -22.48
C THR A 7 -13.58 -25.58 -22.61
N VAL A 8 -14.68 -25.80 -23.36
CA VAL A 8 -16.10 -25.58 -22.99
C VAL A 8 -16.37 -24.39 -22.03
N VAL A 9 -16.84 -23.24 -22.53
CA VAL A 9 -18.27 -22.90 -22.73
C VAL A 9 -19.10 -23.00 -21.43
N THR A 10 -19.48 -21.82 -20.92
CA THR A 10 -20.64 -21.51 -20.06
C THR A 10 -21.03 -22.52 -18.96
N VAL A 11 -20.78 -22.15 -17.70
CA VAL A 11 -21.58 -22.64 -16.56
C VAL A 11 -21.98 -21.47 -15.65
N LEU A 12 -23.29 -21.21 -15.72
CA LEU A 12 -24.22 -20.71 -14.71
C LEU A 12 -23.71 -20.08 -13.41
N CYS A 13 -24.28 -18.91 -13.10
CA CYS A 13 -24.68 -18.53 -11.75
C CYS A 13 -25.26 -19.73 -11.00
N ILE A 14 -24.62 -20.17 -9.91
CA ILE A 14 -25.15 -20.60 -8.61
C ILE A 14 -23.94 -21.22 -7.89
N PHE A 15 -23.42 -20.56 -6.85
CA PHE A 15 -23.03 -21.16 -5.58
C PHE A 15 -22.84 -20.02 -4.57
N THR A 16 -23.92 -19.72 -3.85
CA THR A 16 -23.85 -19.02 -2.56
C THR A 16 -23.08 -19.91 -1.57
N PHE A 17 -21.82 -19.60 -1.28
CA PHE A 17 -21.17 -19.95 -0.01
C PHE A 17 -20.12 -18.90 0.35
N ASN A 18 -20.44 -18.11 1.39
CA ASN A 18 -19.62 -17.21 2.19
C ASN A 18 -18.13 -17.10 1.82
N ARG A 19 -17.77 -16.16 0.94
CA ARG A 19 -16.47 -15.48 0.96
C ARG A 19 -16.67 -14.06 0.43
N ALA A 20 -16.19 -13.06 1.17
CA ALA A 20 -16.13 -11.68 0.73
C ALA A 20 -15.35 -11.62 -0.60
N VAL A 21 -16.08 -11.54 -1.72
CA VAL A 21 -15.49 -11.33 -3.04
C VAL A 21 -15.07 -9.87 -3.07
N TYR A 22 -13.75 -9.67 -2.95
CA TYR A 22 -13.09 -8.42 -3.25
C TYR A 22 -13.56 -7.95 -4.64
N SER A 23 -14.37 -6.89 -4.67
CA SER A 23 -14.93 -6.34 -5.90
C SER A 23 -13.82 -5.66 -6.70
N GLN A 24 -13.24 -6.39 -7.65
CA GLN A 24 -12.43 -5.81 -8.71
C GLN A 24 -13.39 -5.17 -9.72
N ASN A 25 -13.80 -3.92 -9.48
CA ASN A 25 -14.31 -3.10 -10.56
C ASN A 25 -13.13 -2.75 -11.48
N ALA A 26 -13.16 -3.28 -12.69
CA ALA A 26 -12.23 -2.93 -13.76
C ALA A 26 -12.49 -1.48 -14.22
N ALA A 27 -11.96 -0.53 -13.44
CA ALA A 27 -11.81 0.89 -13.76
C ALA A 27 -10.74 1.53 -12.85
N GLY A 28 -9.47 1.09 -12.96
CA GLY A 28 -8.26 1.86 -12.66
C GLY A 28 -8.16 2.74 -11.39
N GLY A 29 -8.94 2.48 -10.34
CA GLY A 29 -8.95 3.27 -9.11
C GLY A 29 -8.55 2.42 -7.94
N CYS A 30 -7.60 2.89 -7.12
CA CYS A 30 -7.30 2.23 -5.87
C CYS A 30 -8.17 2.80 -4.75
N THR A 31 -8.72 1.92 -3.93
CA THR A 31 -9.62 2.24 -2.81
C THR A 31 -9.12 1.55 -1.56
N ASP A 32 -9.25 2.21 -0.42
CA ASP A 32 -8.85 1.62 0.86
C ASP A 32 -9.72 0.41 1.22
N SER A 33 -9.08 -0.57 1.86
CA SER A 33 -9.75 -1.72 2.44
C SER A 33 -10.74 -1.24 3.51
N SER A 34 -12.01 -1.63 3.37
CA SER A 34 -13.06 -1.30 4.32
C SER A 34 -12.93 -2.19 5.57
N GLY A 35 -12.07 -1.80 6.52
CA GLY A 35 -11.90 -2.54 7.77
C GLY A 35 -10.63 -2.20 8.54
N ILE A 36 -10.33 -3.06 9.50
CA ILE A 36 -9.05 -3.08 10.21
C ILE A 36 -8.02 -3.73 9.29
N VAL A 37 -6.91 -3.02 9.07
CA VAL A 37 -5.84 -3.42 8.15
C VAL A 37 -4.66 -4.00 8.91
N GLN A 38 -4.29 -3.40 10.04
CA GLN A 38 -3.19 -3.86 10.87
C GLN A 38 -3.41 -3.49 12.34
N GLU A 39 -3.15 -4.41 13.27
CA GLU A 39 -3.16 -4.17 14.73
C GLU A 39 -4.42 -3.46 15.27
N GLY A 40 -5.60 -3.75 14.70
CA GLY A 40 -6.84 -3.10 15.13
C GLY A 40 -7.08 -1.70 14.53
N LEU A 41 -6.20 -1.23 13.63
CA LEU A 41 -6.27 0.10 13.03
C LEU A 41 -6.83 0.06 11.60
N THR A 42 -7.62 1.07 11.27
CA THR A 42 -8.00 1.41 9.89
C THR A 42 -6.84 2.07 9.13
N CYS A 43 -6.91 2.14 7.79
CA CYS A 43 -5.91 2.84 6.97
C CYS A 43 -5.61 4.27 7.46
N ILE A 44 -6.66 5.04 7.73
CA ILE A 44 -6.52 6.42 8.19
C ILE A 44 -5.78 6.48 9.53
N GLN A 45 -6.10 5.58 10.47
CA GLN A 45 -5.43 5.56 11.77
C GLN A 45 -3.97 5.13 11.64
N LEU A 46 -3.72 4.08 10.87
CA LEU A 46 -2.40 3.51 10.67
C LEU A 46 -1.43 4.51 10.03
N VAL A 47 -1.83 5.11 8.91
CA VAL A 47 -1.01 6.09 8.17
C VAL A 47 -0.88 7.42 8.93
N ARG A 48 -1.85 7.78 9.78
CA ARG A 48 -1.70 8.93 10.69
C ARG A 48 -0.68 8.68 11.79
N SER A 49 -0.58 7.45 12.29
CA SER A 49 0.43 7.08 13.28
C SER A 49 1.83 7.11 12.68
N PHE A 50 1.99 6.63 11.44
CA PHE A 50 3.25 6.70 10.72
C PHE A 50 3.02 6.59 9.21
N SER A 51 3.32 7.65 8.45
CA SER A 51 3.10 7.66 6.99
C SER A 51 4.08 6.77 6.23
N GLY A 52 5.29 6.56 6.75
CA GLY A 52 6.28 5.68 6.15
C GLY A 52 5.84 4.22 6.03
N ILE A 53 4.76 3.81 6.72
CA ILE A 53 4.17 2.47 6.51
C ILE A 53 3.66 2.26 5.09
N CYS A 54 3.39 3.35 4.35
CA CYS A 54 2.99 3.30 2.94
C CYS A 54 4.12 2.85 1.99
N TYR A 55 5.36 2.73 2.48
CA TYR A 55 6.45 2.08 1.74
C TYR A 55 6.32 0.55 1.72
N ASP A 56 5.58 -0.03 2.68
CA ASP A 56 5.25 -1.45 2.61
C ASP A 56 4.24 -1.69 1.50
N THR A 57 4.57 -2.58 0.55
CA THR A 57 3.73 -2.83 -0.62
C THR A 57 2.36 -3.43 -0.27
N VAL A 58 2.25 -4.20 0.81
CA VAL A 58 0.98 -4.79 1.23
C VAL A 58 0.09 -3.70 1.82
N ILE A 59 0.64 -2.84 2.68
CA ILE A 59 -0.09 -1.71 3.25
C ILE A 59 -0.44 -0.69 2.18
N ASN A 60 0.47 -0.40 1.25
CA ASN A 60 0.20 0.47 0.13
C ASN A 60 -0.97 -0.05 -0.70
N ASN A 61 -1.02 -1.34 -1.02
CA ASN A 61 -2.14 -1.93 -1.75
C ASN A 61 -3.45 -1.90 -0.95
N MET A 62 -3.42 -2.19 0.35
CA MET A 62 -4.60 -2.19 1.20
C MET A 62 -5.13 -0.78 1.52
N CYS A 63 -4.24 0.20 1.62
CA CYS A 63 -4.51 1.58 2.04
C CYS A 63 -4.13 2.59 0.96
N CYS A 64 -4.29 2.20 -0.31
CA CYS A 64 -3.73 2.94 -1.42
C CYS A 64 -4.27 4.36 -1.55
N GLN A 65 -5.57 4.57 -1.31
CA GLN A 65 -6.16 5.91 -1.39
C GLN A 65 -5.62 6.80 -0.25
N THR A 66 -5.54 6.26 0.97
CA THR A 66 -4.95 6.98 2.11
C THR A 66 -3.46 7.26 1.86
N CYS A 67 -2.68 6.28 1.40
CA CYS A 67 -1.25 6.46 1.12
C CYS A 67 -1.00 7.49 0.00
N THR A 68 -1.77 7.42 -1.09
CA THR A 68 -1.70 8.40 -2.18
C THR A 68 -1.97 9.82 -1.68
N SER A 69 -2.90 9.99 -0.74
CA SER A 69 -3.18 11.31 -0.14
C SER A 69 -2.03 11.88 0.71
N LYS A 70 -1.07 11.05 1.10
CA LYS A 70 0.14 11.46 1.83
C LYS A 70 1.36 11.67 0.95
N SER A 71 1.30 11.27 -0.32
CA SER A 71 2.40 11.46 -1.24
C SER A 71 2.70 12.94 -1.43
N ASN A 72 3.96 13.33 -1.23
CA ASN A 72 4.45 14.70 -1.45
C ASN A 72 5.10 14.90 -2.83
N GLY A 73 5.21 13.83 -3.64
CA GLY A 73 5.81 13.88 -4.97
C GLY A 73 7.35 13.86 -5.01
N ILE A 74 8.03 13.76 -3.86
CA ILE A 74 9.49 13.63 -3.80
C ILE A 74 9.86 12.16 -4.02
N GLN A 75 10.56 11.87 -5.11
CA GLN A 75 10.96 10.51 -5.44
C GLN A 75 11.86 9.91 -4.35
N GLY A 76 11.51 8.72 -3.86
CA GLY A 76 12.19 8.03 -2.76
C GLY A 76 11.82 8.54 -1.36
N CYS A 77 11.03 9.61 -1.27
CA CYS A 77 10.62 10.28 -0.03
C CYS A 77 9.13 10.66 -0.04
N GLU A 78 8.35 9.98 -0.88
CA GLU A 78 6.94 10.23 -1.15
C GLU A 78 6.12 10.35 0.14
N PHE A 79 6.41 9.53 1.14
CA PHE A 79 5.66 9.48 2.40
C PHE A 79 6.45 10.02 3.60
N GLY A 80 7.59 10.67 3.38
CA GLY A 80 8.46 11.21 4.42
C GLY A 80 9.47 10.19 4.93
N ASP A 81 9.65 10.10 6.24
CA ASP A 81 10.60 9.17 6.87
C ASP A 81 10.18 7.71 6.63
N HIS A 82 11.13 6.86 6.24
CA HIS A 82 10.93 5.40 6.13
C HIS A 82 11.04 4.70 7.49
N ALA A 83 11.70 5.33 8.46
CA ALA A 83 11.83 4.84 9.83
C ALA A 83 11.22 5.79 10.87
N GLN A 84 10.74 5.24 11.98
CA GLN A 84 10.16 6.04 13.07
C GLN A 84 11.20 6.72 13.97
N ASN A 85 12.40 6.15 14.06
CA ASN A 85 13.43 6.59 15.01
C ASN A 85 14.46 7.52 14.36
N CYS A 86 13.99 8.42 13.50
CA CYS A 86 14.82 9.42 12.86
C CYS A 86 15.21 10.54 13.83
N ASN A 87 16.48 10.94 13.79
CA ASN A 87 17.03 11.99 14.63
C ASN A 87 17.85 12.94 13.77
N LEU A 88 17.50 14.23 13.83
CA LEU A 88 18.14 15.30 13.06
C LEU A 88 19.67 15.37 13.25
N THR A 89 20.17 14.98 14.43
CA THR A 89 21.60 15.02 14.75
C THR A 89 22.38 13.88 14.09
N LEU A 90 21.69 12.79 13.73
CA LEU A 90 22.29 11.58 13.14
C LEU A 90 22.20 11.56 11.60
N CYS A 91 21.70 12.63 10.97
CA CYS A 91 21.47 12.66 9.52
C CYS A 91 22.70 12.30 8.68
N ASN A 92 23.89 12.76 9.08
CA ASN A 92 25.15 12.47 8.40
C ASN A 92 25.72 11.07 8.70
N GLN A 93 25.06 10.32 9.61
CA GLN A 93 25.49 9.00 10.06
C GLN A 93 24.58 7.88 9.52
N TYR A 94 23.40 8.22 9.00
CA TYR A 94 22.53 7.21 8.39
C TYR A 94 23.18 6.68 7.11
N PRO A 95 23.23 5.34 6.94
CA PRO A 95 23.84 4.74 5.76
C PRO A 95 23.03 4.99 4.49
N ASP A 96 21.73 5.23 4.64
CA ASP A 96 20.81 5.53 3.56
C ASP A 96 20.17 6.91 3.81
N PRO A 97 20.39 7.91 2.92
CA PRO A 97 19.80 9.23 3.07
C PRO A 97 18.26 9.23 2.94
N THR A 98 17.66 8.20 2.33
CA THR A 98 16.20 8.08 2.20
C THR A 98 15.53 7.56 3.47
N LEU A 99 16.29 6.98 4.41
CA LEU A 99 15.73 6.41 5.64
C LEU A 99 14.93 7.44 6.45
N CYS A 100 15.42 8.68 6.46
CA CYS A 100 14.92 9.77 7.28
C CYS A 100 14.64 11.03 6.44
N CYS A 101 13.92 10.89 5.33
CA CYS A 101 13.63 12.01 4.42
C CYS A 101 12.96 13.22 5.09
N GLY A 102 11.92 13.02 5.87
CA GLY A 102 11.18 14.09 6.53
C GLY A 102 12.01 14.77 7.62
N THR A 103 12.74 13.99 8.40
CA THR A 103 13.57 14.49 9.50
C THR A 103 14.82 15.20 8.99
N CYS A 104 15.55 14.58 8.05
CA CYS A 104 16.81 15.09 7.52
C CYS A 104 16.64 16.00 6.29
N LYS A 105 15.40 16.18 5.82
CA LYS A 105 15.05 16.88 4.56
C LYS A 105 15.77 16.31 3.35
N ALA A 106 15.99 14.99 3.31
CA ALA A 106 16.52 14.37 2.12
C ALA A 106 15.48 14.45 0.99
N GLY A 107 15.90 14.90 -0.20
CA GLY A 107 15.04 15.02 -1.39
C GLY A 107 14.26 16.34 -1.53
N GLN A 108 14.45 17.34 -0.66
CA GLN A 108 13.87 18.69 -0.79
C GLN A 108 14.84 19.70 -1.43
#